data_AF-A0AAD8FB99-F1
#
_entry.id   AF-A0AAD8FB99-F1
#
_cell.length_a   1.000
_cell.length_b   1.000
_cell.length_c   1.000
_cell.angle_alpha   90.00
_cell.angle_beta   90.00
_cell.angle_gamma   90.00
#
_symmetry.space_group_name_H-M   'P 1'
#
loop_
_entity.id
_entity.type
_entity.pdbx_description
1 polymer ?
#
loop_
_entity_poly.entity_id
_entity_poly.type
_entity_poly.pdbx_seq_one_letter_code
_entity_poly.pdbx_strand_id
1 'polypeptide(L)'
;RPTIAALYAIEIINGLKLLYENDLSDHVSKLDKEIRNFENLAISTLNRAYATYPHIVYDLLIYKLKGSWNGYSCLDLALLNNLDKFLSQTPCILLTEEMWNNGTVPSQSRSEQPKPELAETSKKSCCIRMFRKLLVPRVIAFLRFISHLIFLGFFAIWIISFLAVDTLHWIEWVLLTWVLFYSAEIINQCIRNVMRHRRSCWSFIDYIELVSVLLFLISWSLHIAANKLHQDNQLLMDFVFTLFSIDFMLFCIFTLEFCYVIQSLGPRLIVLMEMVKILCQFLLIIFAFFIAFAVSSQAVLYPNTQLTGLLFFRIIKRPFWSMFGEFTLDELEPN
;
A
#
# COMPACT_ATOMS: atom_id res chain seq x y z
N ARG A 1 8.06 20.96 -24.89
CA ARG A 1 6.77 21.10 -25.61
C ARG A 1 6.41 19.87 -26.44
N PRO A 2 7.28 19.31 -27.32
CA PRO A 2 6.91 18.11 -28.09
C PRO A 2 6.60 16.88 -27.21
N THR A 3 7.29 16.77 -26.06
CA THR A 3 7.06 15.73 -25.04
C THR A 3 5.61 15.69 -24.55
N ILE A 4 5.08 16.83 -24.10
CA ILE A 4 3.70 16.93 -23.57
C ILE A 4 2.66 16.65 -24.66
N ALA A 5 2.89 17.12 -25.89
CA ALA A 5 1.99 16.86 -27.00
C ALA A 5 1.90 15.36 -27.34
N ALA A 6 3.03 14.64 -27.31
CA ALA A 6 3.07 13.20 -27.50
C ALA A 6 2.33 12.45 -26.38
N LEU A 7 2.51 12.86 -25.12
CA LEU A 7 1.79 12.25 -23.98
C LEU A 7 0.28 12.51 -24.03
N TYR A 8 -0.14 13.69 -24.46
CA TYR A 8 -1.56 13.99 -24.61
C TYR A 8 -2.19 13.24 -25.78
N ALA A 9 -1.43 13.03 -26.87
CA ALA A 9 -1.88 12.16 -27.95
C ALA A 9 -2.16 10.74 -27.46
N ILE A 10 -1.31 10.21 -26.57
CA ILE A 10 -1.53 8.90 -25.92
C ILE A 10 -2.81 8.92 -25.08
N GLU A 11 -3.09 9.99 -24.32
CA GLU A 11 -4.33 10.11 -23.55
C GLU A 11 -5.58 10.05 -24.43
N ILE A 12 -5.59 10.81 -25.54
CA ILE A 12 -6.71 10.78 -26.50
C ILE A 12 -6.87 9.37 -27.06
N ILE A 13 -5.77 8.74 -27.44
CA ILE A 13 -5.76 7.40 -28.01
C ILE A 13 -6.30 6.36 -27.00
N ASN A 14 -5.91 6.45 -25.73
CA ASN A 14 -6.46 5.60 -24.67
C ASN A 14 -7.95 5.84 -24.44
N GLY A 15 -8.40 7.10 -24.50
CA GLY A 15 -9.82 7.44 -24.46
C GLY A 15 -10.60 6.83 -25.64
N LEU A 16 -10.03 6.86 -26.85
CA LEU A 16 -10.61 6.17 -28.02
C LEU A 16 -10.66 4.66 -27.81
N LYS A 17 -9.62 4.05 -27.25
CA LYS A 17 -9.57 2.60 -26.98
C LYS A 17 -10.74 2.13 -26.11
N LEU A 18 -11.09 2.90 -25.07
CA LEU A 18 -12.23 2.60 -24.20
C LEU A 18 -13.59 2.70 -24.91
N LEU A 19 -13.71 3.56 -25.94
CA LEU A 19 -14.94 3.69 -26.73
C LEU A 19 -15.09 2.55 -27.75
N TYR A 20 -13.98 2.02 -28.25
CA TYR A 20 -13.93 0.95 -29.26
C TYR A 20 -13.82 -0.46 -28.70
N GLU A 21 -13.85 -0.65 -27.37
CA GLU A 21 -13.62 -1.96 -26.72
C GLU A 21 -14.60 -3.07 -27.16
N ASN A 22 -15.74 -2.70 -27.76
CA ASN A 22 -16.73 -3.63 -28.31
C ASN A 22 -16.53 -4.00 -29.80
N ASP A 23 -15.68 -3.29 -30.55
CA ASP A 23 -15.52 -3.46 -32.00
C ASP A 23 -14.08 -3.87 -32.39
N LEU A 24 -13.95 -5.08 -32.95
CA LEU A 24 -12.81 -5.64 -33.69
C LEU A 24 -11.39 -5.48 -33.07
N SER A 25 -10.82 -6.59 -32.59
CA SER A 25 -9.48 -6.69 -31.98
C SER A 25 -8.33 -6.12 -32.83
N ASP A 26 -8.47 -6.11 -34.17
CA ASP A 26 -7.45 -5.61 -35.09
C ASP A 26 -7.19 -4.10 -34.94
N HIS A 27 -8.23 -3.30 -34.67
CA HIS A 27 -8.07 -1.85 -34.48
C HIS A 27 -7.36 -1.52 -33.17
N VAL A 28 -7.66 -2.27 -32.11
CA VAL A 28 -7.00 -2.13 -30.80
C VAL A 28 -5.50 -2.41 -30.92
N SER A 29 -5.11 -3.44 -31.69
CA SER A 29 -3.70 -3.79 -31.88
C SER A 29 -2.91 -2.69 -32.63
N LYS A 30 -3.53 -2.01 -33.60
CA LYS A 30 -2.93 -0.87 -34.32
C LYS A 30 -2.77 0.33 -33.39
N LEU A 31 -3.79 0.59 -32.57
CA LEU A 31 -3.80 1.67 -31.60
C LEU A 31 -2.70 1.50 -30.55
N ASP A 32 -2.50 0.28 -30.06
CA ASP A 32 -1.41 -0.06 -29.13
C ASP A 32 -0.01 0.13 -29.75
N LYS A 33 0.14 -0.07 -31.08
CA LYS A 33 1.38 0.24 -31.78
C LYS A 33 1.63 1.75 -31.82
N GLU A 34 0.60 2.54 -32.12
CA GLU A 34 0.70 4.00 -32.13
C GLU A 34 1.04 4.57 -30.74
N ILE A 35 0.40 4.07 -29.67
CA ILE A 35 0.74 4.46 -28.29
C ILE A 35 2.23 4.25 -28.03
N ARG A 36 2.78 3.08 -28.37
CA ARG A 36 4.21 2.77 -28.20
C ARG A 36 5.11 3.70 -29.01
N ASN A 37 4.70 4.07 -30.22
CA ASN A 37 5.46 4.99 -31.06
C ASN A 37 5.52 6.39 -30.43
N PHE A 38 4.39 6.93 -29.98
CA PHE A 38 4.34 8.22 -29.30
C PHE A 38 5.10 8.20 -27.97
N GLU A 39 5.03 7.10 -27.22
CA GLU A 39 5.79 6.92 -25.98
C GLU A 39 7.29 6.97 -26.24
N ASN A 40 7.78 6.22 -27.23
CA ASN A 40 9.20 6.23 -27.62
C ASN A 40 9.67 7.61 -28.13
N LEU A 41 8.81 8.33 -28.86
CA LEU A 41 9.08 9.69 -29.31
C LEU A 41 9.20 10.66 -28.11
N ALA A 42 8.29 10.54 -27.13
CA ALA A 42 8.32 11.33 -25.90
C ALA A 42 9.61 11.05 -25.10
N ILE A 43 10.00 9.77 -24.96
CA ILE A 43 11.23 9.36 -24.28
C ILE A 43 12.47 9.93 -24.97
N SER A 44 12.59 9.76 -26.29
CA SER A 44 13.76 10.22 -27.04
C SER A 44 13.92 11.74 -27.00
N THR A 45 12.82 12.48 -27.10
CA THR A 45 12.83 13.96 -27.01
C THR A 45 13.14 14.43 -25.59
N LEU A 46 12.64 13.75 -24.55
CA LEU A 46 12.97 14.04 -23.16
C LEU A 46 14.46 13.82 -22.88
N ASN A 47 15.01 12.66 -23.27
CA ASN A 47 16.41 12.32 -23.03
C ASN A 47 17.36 13.26 -23.77
N ARG A 48 17.02 13.68 -24.99
CA ARG A 48 17.78 14.69 -25.72
C ARG A 48 17.75 16.04 -25.02
N ALA A 49 16.58 16.49 -24.57
CA ALA A 49 16.44 17.74 -23.83
C ALA A 49 17.22 17.71 -22.52
N TYR A 50 17.22 16.57 -21.83
CA TYR A 50 17.95 16.38 -20.57
C TYR A 50 19.46 16.43 -20.77
N ALA A 51 19.97 15.85 -21.86
CA ALA A 51 21.39 15.92 -22.19
C ALA A 51 21.87 17.36 -22.46
N THR A 52 21.00 18.25 -22.93
CA THR A 52 21.35 19.65 -23.22
C THR A 52 21.11 20.57 -22.01
N TYR A 53 19.96 20.43 -21.34
CA TYR A 53 19.56 21.33 -20.25
C TYR A 53 18.84 20.57 -19.11
N PRO A 54 19.58 19.91 -18.20
CA PRO A 54 18.99 19.10 -17.12
C PRO A 54 17.97 19.86 -16.26
N HIS A 55 18.32 21.08 -15.82
CA HIS A 55 17.48 21.86 -14.90
C HIS A 55 16.17 22.35 -15.53
N ILE A 56 16.21 22.75 -16.81
CA ILE A 56 15.01 23.20 -17.53
C ILE A 56 14.03 22.04 -17.74
N VAL A 57 14.53 20.81 -17.86
CA VAL A 57 13.70 19.61 -18.01
C VAL A 57 12.88 19.33 -16.75
N TYR A 58 13.41 19.56 -15.56
CA TYR A 58 12.65 19.38 -14.32
C TYR A 58 11.47 20.34 -14.22
N ASP A 59 11.70 21.63 -14.54
CA ASP A 59 10.62 22.61 -14.63
C ASP A 59 9.60 22.21 -15.69
N LEU A 60 10.05 21.75 -16.87
CA LEU A 60 9.16 21.28 -17.93
C LEU A 60 8.29 20.08 -17.51
N LEU A 61 8.81 19.16 -16.70
CA LEU A 61 8.08 17.97 -16.24
C LEU A 61 6.93 18.33 -15.29
N ILE A 62 7.13 19.34 -14.44
CA ILE A 62 6.18 19.76 -13.39
C ILE A 62 5.27 20.90 -13.85
N TYR A 63 5.70 21.70 -14.82
CA TYR A 63 4.98 22.88 -15.26
C TYR A 63 3.59 22.52 -15.79
N LYS A 64 2.57 23.18 -15.22
CA LYS A 64 1.18 23.08 -15.67
C LYS A 64 0.89 24.17 -16.67
N LEU A 65 0.63 23.79 -17.91
CA LEU A 65 0.26 24.74 -18.96
C LEU A 65 -1.16 25.25 -18.72
N LYS A 66 -1.28 26.43 -18.10
CA LYS A 66 -2.58 27.12 -18.01
C LYS A 66 -3.00 27.57 -19.41
N GLY A 67 -4.07 26.97 -19.94
CA GLY A 67 -4.69 27.34 -21.22
C GLY A 67 -4.48 26.37 -22.39
N SER A 68 -3.63 25.35 -22.26
CA SER A 68 -3.50 24.27 -23.25
C SER A 68 -3.34 22.94 -22.51
N TRP A 69 -3.94 21.86 -23.02
CA TRP A 69 -3.82 20.51 -22.43
C TRP A 69 -4.46 20.35 -21.04
N ASN A 70 -5.59 21.04 -20.80
CA ASN A 70 -6.43 20.90 -19.59
C ASN A 70 -5.72 21.17 -18.24
N GLY A 71 -4.58 21.88 -18.24
CA GLY A 71 -3.84 22.22 -17.02
C GLY A 71 -3.08 21.05 -16.39
N TYR A 72 -2.91 19.93 -17.11
CA TYR A 72 -2.08 18.82 -16.66
C TYR A 72 -0.59 19.12 -16.84
N SER A 73 0.24 18.60 -15.92
CA SER A 73 1.68 18.56 -16.11
C SER A 73 2.09 17.35 -16.96
N CYS A 74 3.31 17.35 -17.48
CA CYS A 74 3.88 16.21 -18.21
C CYS A 74 3.86 14.94 -17.35
N LEU A 75 4.19 15.07 -16.06
CA LEU A 75 4.17 13.96 -15.12
C LEU A 75 2.74 13.50 -14.78
N ASP A 76 1.78 14.43 -14.65
CA ASP A 76 0.37 14.08 -14.43
C ASP A 76 -0.18 13.24 -15.60
N LEU A 77 0.12 13.62 -16.85
CA LEU A 77 -0.29 12.86 -18.05
C LEU A 77 0.35 11.47 -18.10
N ALA A 78 1.63 11.36 -17.76
CA ALA A 78 2.33 10.08 -17.73
C ALA A 78 1.74 9.14 -16.65
N LEU A 79 1.39 9.68 -15.48
CA LEU A 79 0.76 8.93 -14.39
C LEU A 79 -0.69 8.53 -14.70
N LEU A 80 -1.46 9.39 -15.38
CA LEU A 80 -2.84 9.08 -15.78
C LEU A 80 -2.90 7.92 -16.79
N ASN A 81 -1.88 7.81 -17.65
CA ASN A 81 -1.81 6.79 -18.70
C ASN A 81 -0.96 5.56 -18.32
N ASN A 82 -0.49 5.45 -17.08
CA ASN A 82 0.39 4.36 -16.60
C ASN A 82 1.58 4.07 -17.53
N LEU A 83 2.30 5.12 -17.94
CA LEU A 83 3.45 5.00 -18.86
C LEU A 83 4.75 4.65 -18.13
N ASP A 84 4.87 3.38 -17.72
CA ASP A 84 5.98 2.89 -16.90
C ASP A 84 7.36 3.10 -17.56
N LYS A 85 7.46 2.97 -18.89
CA LYS A 85 8.73 3.18 -19.61
C LYS A 85 9.16 4.63 -19.63
N PHE A 86 8.20 5.57 -19.68
CA PHE A 86 8.48 6.99 -19.58
C PHE A 86 8.86 7.41 -18.15
N LEU A 87 8.16 6.85 -17.14
CA LEU A 87 8.42 7.14 -15.73
C LEU A 87 9.74 6.56 -15.22
N SER A 88 10.20 5.45 -15.80
CA SER A 88 11.50 4.82 -15.48
C SER A 88 12.71 5.51 -16.14
N GLN A 89 12.51 6.58 -16.91
CA GLN A 89 13.63 7.36 -17.44
C GLN A 89 14.37 8.11 -16.33
N THR A 90 15.70 8.23 -16.47
CA THR A 90 16.58 8.89 -15.50
C THR A 90 16.12 10.29 -15.05
N PRO A 91 15.63 11.18 -15.95
CA PRO A 91 15.16 12.50 -15.53
C PRO A 91 13.97 12.44 -14.58
N CYS A 92 13.06 11.49 -14.78
CA CYS A 92 11.89 11.30 -13.92
C CYS A 92 12.30 10.74 -12.55
N ILE A 93 13.23 9.77 -12.53
CA ILE A 93 13.74 9.15 -11.29
C ILE A 93 14.52 10.17 -10.44
N LEU A 94 15.42 10.94 -11.05
CA LEU A 94 16.19 11.95 -10.32
C LEU A 94 15.30 13.07 -9.78
N LEU A 95 14.28 13.47 -10.55
CA LEU A 95 13.32 14.47 -10.10
C LEU A 95 12.52 13.98 -8.88
N THR A 96 12.04 12.73 -8.90
CA THR A 96 11.30 12.16 -7.76
C THR A 96 12.20 11.96 -6.55
N GLU A 97 13.46 11.54 -6.73
CA GLU A 97 14.45 11.43 -5.66
C GLU A 97 14.76 12.79 -5.01
N GLU A 98 14.93 13.84 -5.81
CA GLU A 98 15.14 15.19 -5.29
C GLU A 98 13.91 15.73 -4.54
N MET A 99 12.71 15.54 -5.11
CA MET A 99 11.46 15.93 -4.43
C MET A 99 11.28 15.15 -3.13
N TRP A 100 11.62 13.87 -3.10
CA TRP A 100 11.56 13.02 -1.91
C TRP A 100 12.50 13.49 -0.81
N ASN A 101 13.76 13.77 -1.16
CA ASN A 101 14.83 14.12 -0.23
C ASN A 101 14.77 15.58 0.25
N ASN A 102 14.31 16.52 -0.59
CA ASN A 102 14.40 17.95 -0.31
C ASN A 102 13.03 18.64 -0.18
N GLY A 103 11.94 18.02 -0.66
CA GLY A 103 10.61 18.64 -0.70
C GLY A 103 10.51 19.83 -1.66
N THR A 104 11.52 20.04 -2.51
CA THR A 104 11.62 21.17 -3.45
C THR A 104 12.05 20.67 -4.81
N VAL A 105 11.57 21.33 -5.86
CA VAL A 105 12.03 21.09 -7.24
C VAL A 105 13.45 21.64 -7.41
N PRO A 106 14.36 20.94 -8.11
CA PRO A 106 15.62 21.50 -8.57
C PRO A 106 15.39 22.74 -9.43
N SER A 107 15.50 23.93 -8.83
CA SER A 107 15.47 25.20 -9.55
C SER A 107 16.89 25.74 -9.74
N GLN A 108 17.09 26.43 -10.87
CA GLN A 108 18.33 27.09 -11.29
C GLN A 108 18.89 28.09 -10.26
N SER A 109 18.08 28.51 -9.27
CA SER A 109 18.47 29.44 -8.19
C SER A 109 19.51 28.91 -7.21
N ARG A 110 19.87 27.61 -7.25
CA ARG A 110 20.89 27.02 -6.36
C ARG A 110 22.33 27.13 -6.86
N SER A 111 22.52 27.38 -8.16
CA SER A 111 23.86 27.50 -8.78
C SER A 111 24.38 28.94 -8.87
N GLU A 112 23.55 29.95 -8.61
CA GLU A 112 24.03 31.32 -8.41
C GLU A 112 24.39 31.53 -6.94
N GLN A 113 25.65 31.90 -6.73
CA GLN A 113 26.26 32.17 -5.42
C GLN A 113 25.40 33.12 -4.55
N PRO A 114 25.48 33.01 -3.21
CA PRO A 114 24.71 33.87 -2.32
C PRO A 114 25.18 35.33 -2.42
N LYS A 115 24.26 36.25 -2.73
CA LYS A 115 24.46 37.69 -2.53
C LYS A 115 24.56 37.99 -1.02
N PRO A 116 25.59 38.71 -0.54
CA PRO A 116 25.90 38.84 0.88
C PRO A 116 25.19 40.05 1.52
N GLU A 117 23.86 40.07 1.66
CA GLU A 117 23.19 41.24 2.27
C GLU A 117 22.06 40.98 3.29
N LEU A 118 21.82 39.76 3.76
CA LEU A 118 20.82 39.54 4.84
C LEU A 118 21.34 38.65 5.99
N ALA A 119 22.29 39.17 6.76
CA ALA A 119 22.85 38.50 7.93
C ALA A 119 22.19 38.87 9.28
N GLU A 120 21.19 39.76 9.33
CA GLU A 120 20.65 40.26 10.61
C GLU A 120 19.34 39.62 11.12
N THR A 121 18.74 38.63 10.43
CA THR A 121 17.50 37.96 10.90
C THR A 121 17.71 36.57 11.54
N SER A 122 18.88 36.35 12.15
CA SER A 122 19.46 35.01 12.37
C SER A 122 18.80 34.12 13.44
N LYS A 123 18.22 34.64 14.53
CA LYS A 123 17.71 33.79 15.64
C LYS A 123 16.29 33.23 15.47
N LYS A 124 15.33 34.01 14.94
CA LYS A 124 13.97 33.52 14.64
C LYS A 124 13.95 32.55 13.45
N SER A 125 14.98 32.58 12.62
CA SER A 125 15.13 31.76 11.42
C SER A 125 15.57 30.32 11.72
N CYS A 126 16.23 30.04 12.86
CA CYS A 126 16.75 28.70 13.17
C CYS A 126 15.62 27.68 13.45
N CYS A 127 14.66 28.01 14.33
CA CYS A 127 13.52 27.13 14.60
C CYS A 127 12.68 26.92 13.34
N ILE A 128 12.42 27.99 12.57
CA ILE A 128 11.68 27.89 11.30
C ILE A 128 12.43 27.00 10.30
N ARG A 129 13.76 27.10 10.24
CA ARG A 129 14.61 26.26 9.37
C ARG A 129 14.64 24.80 9.84
N MET A 130 14.57 24.54 11.14
CA MET A 130 14.46 23.19 11.71
C MET A 130 13.08 22.57 11.44
N PHE A 131 11.99 23.33 11.64
CA PHE A 131 10.63 22.92 11.28
C PHE A 131 10.48 22.65 9.78
N ARG A 132 11.12 23.45 8.93
CA ARG A 132 11.11 23.23 7.48
C ARG A 132 11.85 21.94 7.07
N LYS A 133 12.88 21.52 7.83
CA LYS A 133 13.54 20.20 7.62
C LYS A 133 12.65 19.03 8.05
N LEU A 134 11.78 19.20 9.05
CA LEU A 134 10.82 18.18 9.49
C LEU A 134 9.67 17.99 8.49
N LEU A 135 9.37 18.99 7.65
CA LEU A 135 8.34 18.94 6.62
C LEU A 135 8.77 18.24 5.30
N VAL A 136 10.01 17.74 5.23
CA VAL A 136 10.49 17.02 4.05
C VAL A 136 9.71 15.69 3.91
N PRO A 137 9.25 15.30 2.70
CA PRO A 137 8.44 14.09 2.50
C PRO A 137 9.06 12.82 3.08
N ARG A 138 10.37 12.62 2.85
CA ARG A 138 11.13 11.51 3.41
C ARG A 138 11.09 11.46 4.95
N VAL A 139 11.22 12.61 5.61
CA VAL A 139 11.22 12.68 7.08
C VAL A 139 9.82 12.43 7.61
N ILE A 140 8.79 13.00 6.99
CA ILE A 140 7.39 12.75 7.36
C ILE A 140 7.06 11.26 7.24
N ALA A 141 7.40 10.62 6.13
CA ALA A 141 7.15 9.19 5.92
C ALA A 141 7.87 8.32 6.96
N PHE A 142 9.14 8.64 7.27
CA PHE A 142 9.89 7.93 8.29
C PHE A 142 9.31 8.12 9.70
N LEU A 143 8.86 9.33 10.04
CA LEU A 143 8.19 9.61 11.32
C LEU A 143 6.84 8.88 11.42
N ARG A 144 6.07 8.80 10.33
CA ARG A 144 4.84 8.00 10.27
C ARG A 144 5.13 6.52 10.52
N PHE A 145 6.18 5.98 9.91
CA PHE A 145 6.60 4.60 10.12
C PHE A 145 7.00 4.33 11.57
N ILE A 146 7.82 5.19 12.18
CA ILE A 146 8.20 5.05 13.59
C ILE A 146 6.97 5.15 14.49
N SER A 147 6.08 6.11 14.23
CA SER A 147 4.82 6.27 14.97
C SER A 147 3.98 5.00 14.92
N HIS A 148 3.86 4.38 13.76
CA HIS A 148 3.15 3.11 13.57
C HIS A 148 3.79 1.94 14.33
N LEU A 149 5.12 1.82 14.31
CA LEU A 149 5.82 0.78 15.09
C LEU A 149 5.65 0.95 16.60
N ILE A 150 5.72 2.19 17.09
CA ILE A 150 5.47 2.51 18.51
C ILE A 150 4.03 2.15 18.88
N PHE A 151 3.06 2.52 18.05
CA PHE A 151 1.65 2.15 18.22
C PHE A 151 1.49 0.63 18.29
N LEU A 152 2.10 -0.12 17.38
CA LEU A 152 2.02 -1.59 17.36
C LEU A 152 2.60 -2.22 18.64
N GLY A 153 3.69 -1.64 19.17
CA GLY A 153 4.27 -2.05 20.45
C GLY A 153 3.31 -1.82 21.63
N PHE A 154 2.71 -0.62 21.74
CA PHE A 154 1.71 -0.34 22.78
C PHE A 154 0.46 -1.20 22.62
N PHE A 155 0.03 -1.45 21.38
CA PHE A 155 -1.14 -2.27 21.08
C PHE A 155 -0.91 -3.73 21.48
N ALA A 156 0.27 -4.29 21.21
CA ALA A 156 0.66 -5.63 21.66
C ALA A 156 0.69 -5.75 23.19
N ILE A 157 1.32 -4.78 23.88
CA ILE A 157 1.36 -4.75 25.35
C ILE A 157 -0.06 -4.69 25.93
N TRP A 158 -0.92 -3.86 25.33
CA TRP A 158 -2.31 -3.71 25.75
C TRP A 158 -3.14 -4.98 25.58
N ILE A 159 -3.10 -5.62 24.40
CA ILE A 159 -3.82 -6.88 24.14
C ILE A 159 -3.39 -7.97 25.15
N ILE A 160 -2.09 -8.13 25.38
CA ILE A 160 -1.57 -9.22 26.21
C ILE A 160 -1.81 -8.98 27.70
N SER A 161 -1.59 -7.76 28.19
CA SER A 161 -1.47 -7.50 29.64
C SER A 161 -2.71 -6.84 30.26
N PHE A 162 -3.45 -6.03 29.49
CA PHE A 162 -4.46 -5.14 30.05
C PHE A 162 -5.87 -5.42 29.57
N LEU A 163 -6.04 -6.09 28.42
CA LEU A 163 -7.36 -6.43 27.90
C LEU A 163 -8.14 -7.41 28.80
N ALA A 164 -7.44 -8.21 29.60
CA ALA A 164 -8.04 -9.15 30.55
C ALA A 164 -8.42 -8.53 31.90
N VAL A 165 -7.99 -7.30 32.17
CA VAL A 165 -8.34 -6.60 33.41
C VAL A 165 -9.55 -5.71 33.12
N ASP A 166 -10.65 -5.89 33.87
CA ASP A 166 -11.94 -5.19 33.70
C ASP A 166 -11.90 -3.66 33.93
N THR A 167 -10.71 -3.05 33.87
CA THR A 167 -10.50 -1.62 34.14
C THR A 167 -9.93 -0.90 32.93
N LEU A 168 -10.59 0.18 32.51
CA LEU A 168 -10.13 1.06 31.43
C LEU A 168 -8.76 1.66 31.78
N HIS A 169 -7.71 1.19 31.14
CA HIS A 169 -6.35 1.69 31.34
C HIS A 169 -6.10 2.94 30.49
N TRP A 170 -5.18 3.81 30.94
CA TRP A 170 -4.81 5.02 30.19
C TRP A 170 -4.24 4.70 28.79
N ILE A 171 -3.62 3.52 28.63
CA ILE A 171 -3.06 3.05 27.35
C ILE A 171 -4.16 2.92 26.29
N GLU A 172 -5.36 2.47 26.68
CA GLU A 172 -6.53 2.36 25.81
C GLU A 172 -6.82 3.71 25.12
N TRP A 173 -6.84 4.79 25.90
CA TRP A 173 -7.11 6.14 25.40
C TRP A 173 -6.00 6.65 24.48
N VAL A 174 -4.74 6.29 24.75
CA VAL A 174 -3.62 6.60 23.87
C VAL A 174 -3.77 5.88 22.52
N LEU A 175 -4.12 4.59 22.54
CA LEU A 175 -4.36 3.80 21.33
C LEU A 175 -5.55 4.35 20.52
N LEU A 176 -6.66 4.65 21.18
CA LEU A 176 -7.83 5.25 20.54
C LEU A 176 -7.48 6.59 19.90
N THR A 177 -6.76 7.47 20.61
CA THR A 177 -6.37 8.79 20.10
C THR A 177 -5.50 8.65 18.85
N TRP A 178 -4.57 7.69 18.85
CA TRP A 178 -3.73 7.41 17.69
C TRP A 178 -4.57 6.95 16.49
N VAL A 179 -5.48 5.99 16.67
CA VAL A 179 -6.36 5.51 15.59
C VAL A 179 -7.30 6.60 15.10
N LEU A 180 -7.78 7.48 15.98
CA LEU A 180 -8.59 8.63 15.58
C LEU A 180 -7.79 9.61 14.69
N PHE A 181 -6.54 9.91 15.06
CA PHE A 181 -5.68 10.76 14.22
C PHE A 181 -5.39 10.11 12.86
N TYR A 182 -5.13 8.81 12.86
CA TYR A 182 -4.91 8.02 11.66
C TYR A 182 -6.16 7.99 10.75
N SER A 183 -7.34 7.73 11.31
CA SER A 183 -8.61 7.74 10.57
C SER A 183 -8.94 9.12 9.99
N ALA A 184 -8.63 10.20 10.70
CA ALA A 184 -8.79 11.57 10.18
C ALA A 184 -7.86 11.83 8.98
N GLU A 185 -6.65 11.26 8.98
CA GLU A 185 -5.74 11.34 7.83
C GLU A 185 -6.30 10.60 6.61
N ILE A 186 -6.82 9.39 6.79
CA ILE A 186 -7.48 8.62 5.72
C ILE A 186 -8.68 9.38 5.14
N ILE A 187 -9.54 9.95 6.00
CA ILE A 187 -10.69 10.74 5.57
C ILE A 187 -10.24 11.96 4.77
N ASN A 188 -9.20 12.65 5.23
CA ASN A 188 -8.63 13.80 4.52
C ASN A 188 -8.03 13.40 3.15
N GLN A 189 -7.37 12.25 3.06
CA GLN A 189 -6.90 11.67 1.80
C GLN A 189 -8.07 11.35 0.85
N CYS A 190 -9.13 10.73 1.36
CA CYS A 190 -10.35 10.45 0.62
C CYS A 190 -10.97 11.74 0.04
N ILE A 191 -11.18 12.76 0.88
CA ILE A 191 -11.76 14.04 0.48
C ILE A 191 -10.91 14.72 -0.61
N ARG A 192 -9.58 14.75 -0.45
CA ARG A 192 -8.69 15.33 -1.46
C ARG A 192 -8.75 14.59 -2.79
N ASN A 193 -8.81 13.26 -2.77
CA ASN A 193 -8.89 12.44 -3.97
C ASN A 193 -10.21 12.66 -4.72
N VAL A 194 -11.33 12.73 -4.00
CA VAL A 194 -12.65 13.05 -4.54
C VAL A 194 -12.67 14.46 -5.15
N MET A 195 -12.17 15.47 -4.43
CA MET A 195 -12.14 16.85 -4.92
C MET A 195 -11.31 17.01 -6.20
N ARG A 196 -10.20 16.27 -6.34
CA ARG A 196 -9.34 16.33 -7.52
C ARG A 196 -9.90 15.63 -8.76
N HIS A 197 -11.13 15.10 -8.72
CA HIS A 197 -11.74 14.32 -9.80
C HIS A 197 -10.87 13.14 -10.28
N ARG A 198 -9.90 12.70 -9.46
CA ARG A 198 -9.07 11.53 -9.75
C ARG A 198 -9.86 10.30 -9.33
N ARG A 199 -10.86 9.92 -10.15
CA ARG A 199 -11.81 8.80 -9.91
C ARG A 199 -11.19 7.41 -9.83
N SER A 200 -9.88 7.26 -10.01
CA SER A 200 -9.22 5.97 -10.20
C SER A 200 -7.86 6.04 -9.51
N CYS A 201 -7.50 5.21 -8.55
CA CYS A 201 -8.13 4.05 -7.92
C CYS A 201 -7.79 4.16 -6.43
N TRP A 202 -8.70 3.76 -5.55
CA TRP A 202 -8.23 3.22 -4.29
C TRP A 202 -7.45 1.95 -4.63
N SER A 203 -6.19 1.90 -4.24
CA SER A 203 -5.42 0.67 -4.34
C SER A 203 -6.08 -0.37 -3.45
N PHE A 204 -5.91 -1.66 -3.78
CA PHE A 204 -6.40 -2.74 -2.93
C PHE A 204 -5.96 -2.56 -1.45
N ILE A 205 -4.76 -2.02 -1.24
CA ILE A 205 -4.20 -1.72 0.08
C ILE A 205 -5.00 -0.64 0.83
N ASP A 206 -5.36 0.48 0.17
CA ASP A 206 -6.16 1.57 0.76
C ASP A 206 -7.53 1.05 1.27
N TYR A 207 -8.11 0.06 0.58
CA TYR A 207 -9.36 -0.57 1.00
C TYR A 207 -9.18 -1.44 2.25
N ILE A 208 -8.14 -2.26 2.28
CA ILE A 208 -7.84 -3.13 3.44
C ILE A 208 -7.54 -2.25 4.67
N GLU A 209 -6.83 -1.13 4.50
CA GLU A 209 -6.54 -0.15 5.56
C GLU A 209 -7.81 0.49 6.13
N LEU A 210 -8.75 0.88 5.26
CA LEU A 210 -10.06 1.37 5.70
C LEU A 210 -10.82 0.29 6.50
N VAL A 211 -10.81 -0.95 6.02
CA VAL A 211 -11.47 -2.08 6.69
C VAL A 211 -10.86 -2.31 8.08
N SER A 212 -9.54 -2.28 8.24
CA SER A 212 -8.92 -2.49 9.55
C SER A 212 -9.22 -1.37 10.54
N VAL A 213 -9.29 -0.12 10.09
CA VAL A 213 -9.65 1.00 10.97
C VAL A 213 -11.12 0.88 11.42
N LEU A 214 -12.01 0.49 10.52
CA LEU A 214 -13.41 0.24 10.86
C LEU A 214 -13.56 -0.95 11.83
N LEU A 215 -12.82 -2.03 11.60
CA LEU A 215 -12.81 -3.20 12.47
C LEU A 215 -12.31 -2.81 13.87
N PHE A 216 -11.24 -2.02 13.98
CA PHE A 216 -10.78 -1.49 15.28
C PHE A 216 -11.85 -0.67 16.01
N LEU A 217 -12.56 0.23 15.31
CA LEU A 217 -13.62 1.05 15.92
C LEU A 217 -14.82 0.20 16.38
N ILE A 218 -15.15 -0.86 15.63
CA ILE A 218 -16.19 -1.83 16.00
C ILE A 218 -15.75 -2.63 17.22
N SER A 219 -14.53 -3.17 17.22
CA SER A 219 -13.91 -3.89 18.34
C SER A 219 -13.89 -3.06 19.61
N TRP A 220 -13.51 -1.78 19.49
CA TRP A 220 -13.53 -0.81 20.59
C TRP A 220 -14.94 -0.54 21.13
N SER A 221 -15.90 -0.34 20.23
CA SER A 221 -17.30 -0.13 20.62
C SER A 221 -17.88 -1.34 21.35
N LEU A 222 -17.53 -2.55 20.88
CA LEU A 222 -17.92 -3.80 21.51
C LEU A 222 -17.23 -3.98 22.88
N HIS A 223 -15.97 -3.57 23.02
CA HIS A 223 -15.24 -3.59 24.30
C HIS A 223 -15.89 -2.67 25.34
N ILE A 224 -16.22 -1.44 24.98
CA ILE A 224 -16.95 -0.52 25.88
C ILE A 224 -18.33 -1.09 26.25
N ALA A 225 -19.05 -1.67 25.28
CA ALA A 225 -20.34 -2.31 25.53
C ALA A 225 -20.20 -3.49 26.50
N ALA A 226 -19.17 -4.33 26.33
CA ALA A 226 -18.84 -5.43 27.22
C ALA A 226 -18.59 -4.96 28.65
N ASN A 227 -17.78 -3.91 28.82
CA ASN A 227 -17.45 -3.35 30.13
C ASN A 227 -18.67 -2.72 30.82
N LYS A 228 -19.60 -2.11 30.06
CA LYS A 228 -20.83 -1.53 30.63
C LYS A 228 -21.87 -2.58 31.01
N LEU A 229 -21.86 -3.75 30.37
CA LEU A 229 -22.86 -4.80 30.55
C LEU A 229 -22.45 -5.87 31.59
N HIS A 230 -21.57 -5.52 32.54
CA HIS A 230 -21.00 -6.41 33.59
C HIS A 230 -21.95 -7.56 34.05
N GLN A 231 -21.70 -8.79 33.59
CA GLN A 231 -20.92 -9.85 34.28
C GLN A 231 -21.16 -11.26 33.68
N ASP A 232 -22.14 -11.44 32.78
CA ASP A 232 -22.55 -12.81 32.38
C ASP A 232 -22.01 -13.32 31.02
N ASN A 233 -21.39 -12.47 30.19
CA ASN A 233 -21.04 -12.86 28.82
C ASN A 233 -19.53 -13.06 28.61
N GLN A 234 -18.95 -14.11 29.20
CA GLN A 234 -17.57 -14.54 28.90
C GLN A 234 -17.33 -14.71 27.39
N LEU A 235 -18.35 -15.22 26.67
CA LEU A 235 -18.33 -15.34 25.22
C LEU A 235 -18.08 -14.00 24.50
N LEU A 236 -18.71 -12.92 24.97
CA LEU A 236 -18.58 -11.61 24.32
C LEU A 236 -17.17 -11.05 24.52
N MET A 237 -16.56 -11.27 25.68
CA MET A 237 -15.16 -10.93 25.91
C MET A 237 -14.24 -11.75 25.00
N ASP A 238 -14.42 -13.07 24.91
CA ASP A 238 -13.62 -13.92 24.00
C ASP A 238 -13.74 -13.47 22.52
N PHE A 239 -14.92 -13.03 22.09
CA PHE A 239 -15.12 -12.43 20.78
C PHE A 239 -14.33 -11.12 20.62
N VAL A 240 -14.33 -10.23 21.62
CA VAL A 240 -13.53 -8.99 21.61
C VAL A 240 -12.03 -9.28 21.49
N PHE A 241 -11.51 -10.25 22.25
CA PHE A 241 -10.11 -10.70 22.14
C PHE A 241 -9.78 -11.19 20.73
N THR A 242 -10.67 -11.99 20.15
CA THR A 242 -10.49 -12.54 18.81
C THR A 242 -10.45 -11.44 17.75
N LEU A 243 -11.38 -10.48 17.83
CA LEU A 243 -11.42 -9.34 16.90
C LEU A 243 -10.17 -8.47 17.01
N PHE A 244 -9.73 -8.12 18.22
CA PHE A 244 -8.50 -7.34 18.39
C PHE A 244 -7.25 -8.10 17.95
N SER A 245 -7.20 -9.43 18.09
CA SER A 245 -6.09 -10.24 17.57
C SER A 245 -6.04 -10.22 16.05
N ILE A 246 -7.20 -10.27 15.38
CA ILE A 246 -7.28 -10.15 13.92
C ILE A 246 -6.89 -8.74 13.48
N ASP A 247 -7.36 -7.71 14.18
CA ASP A 247 -6.97 -6.31 13.94
C ASP A 247 -5.46 -6.11 14.05
N PHE A 248 -4.84 -6.65 15.10
CA PHE A 248 -3.39 -6.59 15.30
C PHE A 248 -2.63 -7.20 14.12
N MET A 249 -3.08 -8.35 13.63
CA MET A 249 -2.49 -8.99 12.45
C MET A 249 -2.64 -8.13 11.20
N LEU A 250 -3.78 -7.48 10.99
CA LEU A 250 -3.96 -6.55 9.87
C LEU A 250 -3.01 -5.34 9.97
N PHE A 251 -2.92 -4.70 11.13
CA PHE A 251 -1.95 -3.62 11.38
C PHE A 251 -0.48 -4.04 11.19
N CYS A 252 -0.15 -5.31 11.51
CA CYS A 252 1.15 -5.88 11.20
C CYS A 252 1.38 -5.98 9.69
N ILE A 253 0.41 -6.51 8.93
CA ILE A 253 0.50 -6.63 7.48
C ILE A 253 0.65 -5.25 6.82
N PHE A 254 -0.04 -4.21 7.29
CA PHE A 254 0.15 -2.84 6.76
C PHE A 254 1.54 -2.27 7.02
N THR A 255 2.25 -2.75 8.03
CA THR A 255 3.65 -2.37 8.23
C THR A 255 4.50 -2.69 6.98
N LEU A 256 4.11 -3.70 6.19
CA LEU A 256 4.77 -4.05 4.93
C LEU A 256 4.62 -2.97 3.84
N GLU A 257 3.60 -2.11 3.90
CA GLU A 257 3.45 -1.00 2.96
C GLU A 257 4.62 -0.01 3.09
N PHE A 258 5.07 0.26 4.32
CA PHE A 258 6.26 1.07 4.53
C PHE A 258 7.52 0.35 4.01
N CYS A 259 7.59 -0.97 4.11
CA CYS A 259 8.68 -1.76 3.52
C CYS A 259 8.73 -1.64 1.99
N TYR A 260 7.58 -1.48 1.33
CA TYR A 260 7.49 -1.25 -0.11
C TYR A 260 8.12 0.09 -0.53
N VAL A 261 7.97 1.14 0.29
CA VAL A 261 8.51 2.48 0.01
C VAL A 261 10.04 2.56 0.19
N ILE A 262 10.63 1.67 0.99
CA ILE A 262 12.08 1.64 1.19
C ILE A 262 12.78 1.20 -0.08
N GLN A 263 13.66 2.05 -0.62
CA GLN A 263 14.37 1.85 -1.89
C GLN A 263 15.06 0.49 -2.03
N SER A 264 15.58 -0.08 -0.94
CA SER A 264 16.26 -1.38 -0.94
C SER A 264 15.33 -2.59 -0.87
N LEU A 265 14.13 -2.43 -0.30
CA LEU A 265 13.18 -3.52 -0.04
C LEU A 265 12.05 -3.56 -1.07
N GLY A 266 11.62 -2.41 -1.61
CA GLY A 266 10.56 -2.32 -2.60
C GLY A 266 10.72 -3.27 -3.79
N PRO A 267 11.84 -3.22 -4.53
CA PRO A 267 12.06 -4.12 -5.67
C PRO A 267 12.05 -5.61 -5.28
N ARG A 268 12.58 -5.95 -4.10
CA ARG A 268 12.59 -7.33 -3.60
C ARG A 268 11.19 -7.81 -3.25
N LEU A 269 10.37 -6.95 -2.66
CA LEU A 269 8.97 -7.24 -2.33
C LEU A 269 8.12 -7.40 -3.59
N ILE A 270 8.33 -6.57 -4.61
CA ILE A 270 7.64 -6.70 -5.91
C ILE A 270 7.96 -8.05 -6.56
N VAL A 271 9.24 -8.42 -6.60
CA VAL A 271 9.66 -9.73 -7.12
C VAL A 271 9.03 -10.85 -6.30
N LEU A 272 9.04 -10.75 -4.96
CA LEU A 272 8.39 -11.73 -4.08
C LEU A 272 6.90 -11.89 -4.40
N MET A 273 6.15 -10.81 -4.57
CA MET A 273 4.72 -10.87 -4.92
C MET A 273 4.48 -11.54 -6.27
N GLU A 274 5.37 -11.30 -7.25
CA GLU A 274 5.26 -11.97 -8.55
C GLU A 274 5.58 -13.46 -8.46
N MET A 275 6.57 -13.85 -7.64
CA MET A 275 6.86 -15.25 -7.35
C MET A 275 5.70 -15.94 -6.62
N VAL A 276 5.00 -15.23 -5.73
CA VAL A 276 3.81 -15.77 -5.02
C VAL A 276 2.69 -16.11 -6.01
N LYS A 277 2.47 -15.33 -7.07
CA LYS A 277 1.46 -15.66 -8.09
C LYS A 277 1.75 -17.00 -8.78
N ILE A 278 3.02 -17.23 -9.12
CA ILE A 278 3.48 -18.49 -9.71
C ILE A 278 3.32 -19.63 -8.70
N LEU A 279 3.70 -19.40 -7.44
CA LEU A 279 3.54 -20.38 -6.36
C LEU A 279 2.07 -20.75 -6.14
N CYS A 280 1.14 -19.80 -6.18
CA CYS A 280 -0.29 -20.06 -6.04
C CYS A 280 -0.82 -20.99 -7.14
N GLN A 281 -0.35 -20.85 -8.38
CA GLN A 281 -0.73 -21.76 -9.47
C GLN A 281 -0.21 -23.18 -9.20
N PHE A 282 1.00 -23.32 -8.68
CA PHE A 282 1.56 -24.62 -8.30
C PHE A 282 0.83 -25.23 -7.08
N LEU A 283 0.45 -24.39 -6.11
CA LEU A 283 -0.29 -24.81 -4.91
C LEU A 283 -1.62 -25.47 -5.26
N LEU A 284 -2.28 -25.09 -6.36
CA LEU A 284 -3.51 -25.75 -6.84
C LEU A 284 -3.29 -27.22 -7.19
N ILE A 285 -2.13 -27.57 -7.77
CA ILE A 285 -1.79 -28.95 -8.10
C ILE A 285 -1.56 -29.74 -6.81
N ILE A 286 -0.78 -29.18 -5.88
CA ILE A 286 -0.57 -29.77 -4.55
C ILE A 286 -1.90 -29.96 -3.82
N PHE A 287 -2.80 -28.99 -3.90
CA PHE A 287 -4.10 -29.02 -3.24
C PHE A 287 -4.98 -30.18 -3.75
N ALA A 288 -4.91 -30.54 -5.03
CA ALA A 288 -5.62 -31.70 -5.56
C ALA A 288 -5.10 -33.02 -4.95
N PHE A 289 -3.78 -33.21 -4.89
CA PHE A 289 -3.17 -34.37 -4.23
C PHE A 289 -3.43 -34.39 -2.73
N PHE A 290 -3.41 -33.22 -2.10
CA PHE A 290 -3.70 -33.03 -0.69
C PHE A 290 -5.10 -33.51 -0.34
N ILE A 291 -6.13 -33.12 -1.10
CA ILE A 291 -7.51 -33.58 -0.88
C ILE A 291 -7.62 -35.10 -1.06
N ALA A 292 -6.99 -35.65 -2.11
CA ALA A 292 -7.01 -37.09 -2.36
C ALA A 292 -6.42 -37.87 -1.18
N PHE A 293 -5.28 -37.43 -0.66
CA PHE A 293 -4.66 -38.00 0.53
C PHE A 293 -5.52 -37.82 1.80
N ALA A 294 -6.07 -36.62 2.01
CA ALA A 294 -6.94 -36.29 3.13
C ALA A 294 -8.14 -37.24 3.25
N VAL A 295 -8.85 -37.42 2.14
CA VAL A 295 -10.05 -38.25 2.07
C VAL A 295 -9.69 -39.74 2.22
N SER A 296 -8.64 -40.19 1.53
CA SER A 296 -8.19 -41.59 1.60
C SER A 296 -7.72 -41.97 3.01
N SER A 297 -6.91 -41.13 3.65
CA SER A 297 -6.43 -41.36 5.02
C SER A 297 -7.59 -41.44 6.01
N GLN A 298 -8.57 -40.52 5.92
CA GLN A 298 -9.72 -40.54 6.82
C GLN A 298 -10.60 -41.78 6.62
N ALA A 299 -10.81 -42.22 5.37
CA ALA A 299 -11.64 -43.37 5.04
C ALA A 299 -11.05 -44.69 5.57
N VAL A 300 -9.72 -44.82 5.58
CA VAL A 300 -9.04 -46.03 6.06
C VAL A 300 -8.98 -46.09 7.59
N LEU A 301 -8.64 -44.99 8.26
CA LEU A 301 -8.45 -45.03 9.72
C LEU A 301 -9.74 -45.01 10.53
N TYR A 302 -10.79 -44.36 10.04
CA TYR A 302 -12.06 -44.24 10.77
C TYR A 302 -13.23 -44.67 9.89
N PRO A 303 -13.41 -45.99 9.68
CA PRO A 303 -14.58 -46.48 8.98
C PRO A 303 -15.86 -46.12 9.77
N ASN A 304 -16.91 -45.68 9.07
CA ASN A 304 -18.25 -45.35 9.61
C ASN A 304 -18.38 -44.08 10.47
N THR A 305 -17.63 -43.02 10.18
CA THR A 305 -17.84 -41.71 10.85
C THR A 305 -19.13 -41.02 10.40
N GLN A 306 -19.88 -40.45 11.36
CA GLN A 306 -21.10 -39.68 11.08
C GLN A 306 -20.79 -38.33 10.39
N LEU A 307 -21.72 -37.87 9.55
CA LEU A 307 -21.58 -36.59 8.84
C LEU A 307 -21.82 -35.42 9.81
N THR A 308 -20.74 -34.82 10.32
CA THR A 308 -20.78 -33.61 11.15
C THR A 308 -19.95 -32.51 10.48
N GLY A 309 -20.33 -31.23 10.61
CA GLY A 309 -19.52 -30.11 10.06
C GLY A 309 -18.07 -30.09 10.57
N LEU A 310 -17.83 -30.62 11.78
CA LEU A 310 -16.50 -30.77 12.37
C LEU A 310 -15.64 -31.83 11.65
N LEU A 311 -16.26 -32.79 10.95
CA LEU A 311 -15.58 -33.78 10.13
C LEU A 311 -14.76 -33.11 9.03
N PHE A 312 -15.29 -32.07 8.39
CA PHE A 312 -14.60 -31.35 7.33
C PHE A 312 -13.26 -30.75 7.82
N PHE A 313 -13.28 -30.08 8.97
CA PHE A 313 -12.06 -29.54 9.58
C PHE A 313 -11.09 -30.64 9.98
N ARG A 314 -11.58 -31.76 10.50
CA ARG A 314 -10.75 -32.90 10.89
C ARG A 314 -10.05 -33.55 9.69
N ILE A 315 -10.75 -33.72 8.58
CA ILE A 315 -10.22 -34.28 7.32
C ILE A 315 -9.05 -33.45 6.80
N ILE A 316 -9.14 -32.12 6.86
CA ILE A 316 -8.08 -31.23 6.34
C ILE A 316 -6.93 -31.10 7.33
N LYS A 317 -7.21 -31.04 8.64
CA LYS A 317 -6.20 -30.75 9.67
C LYS A 317 -5.06 -31.76 9.67
N ARG A 318 -5.36 -33.06 9.67
CA ARG A 318 -4.36 -34.13 9.79
C ARG A 318 -3.34 -34.16 8.63
N PRO A 319 -3.75 -34.25 7.36
CA PRO A 319 -2.82 -34.23 6.23
C PRO A 319 -2.07 -32.89 6.12
N PHE A 320 -2.63 -31.79 6.62
CA PHE A 320 -1.98 -30.48 6.61
C PHE A 320 -0.72 -30.48 7.49
N TRP A 321 -0.82 -30.90 8.75
CA TRP A 321 0.33 -30.99 9.65
C TRP A 321 1.36 -32.03 9.18
N SER A 322 0.88 -33.13 8.58
CA SER A 322 1.72 -34.15 7.97
C SER A 322 2.61 -33.59 6.85
N MET A 323 2.12 -32.65 6.04
CA MET A 323 2.91 -31.99 5.00
C MET A 323 4.06 -31.13 5.58
N PHE A 324 3.90 -30.62 6.81
CA PHE A 324 4.94 -29.87 7.52
C PHE A 324 5.88 -30.76 8.34
N GLY A 325 5.72 -32.09 8.27
CA GLY A 325 6.58 -33.07 8.94
C GLY A 325 6.16 -33.42 10.36
N GLU A 326 4.99 -32.95 10.82
CA GLU A 326 4.42 -33.37 12.11
C GLU A 326 3.53 -34.59 11.89
N PHE A 327 4.05 -35.76 12.23
CA PHE A 327 3.33 -37.03 12.16
C PHE A 327 2.80 -37.40 13.54
N THR A 328 1.47 -37.51 13.69
CA THR A 328 0.85 -38.13 14.88
C THR A 328 1.07 -39.64 14.83
N LEU A 329 2.29 -40.08 15.17
CA LEU A 329 2.69 -41.49 15.18
C LEU A 329 1.91 -42.29 16.25
N ASP A 330 1.52 -41.65 17.34
CA ASP A 330 0.73 -42.25 18.43
C ASP A 330 -0.68 -42.71 17.97
N GLU A 331 -1.18 -42.20 16.84
CA GLU A 331 -2.46 -42.64 16.24
C GLU A 331 -2.29 -43.78 15.23
N LEU A 332 -1.07 -44.03 14.76
CA LEU A 332 -0.77 -45.01 13.69
C LEU A 332 -0.31 -46.36 14.26
N GLU A 333 0.37 -46.36 15.40
CA GLU A 333 0.80 -47.57 16.09
C GLU A 333 -0.04 -47.78 17.35
N PRO A 334 -1.07 -48.65 17.32
CA PRO A 334 -1.75 -49.05 18.54
C PRO A 334 -0.78 -49.87 19.40
N ASN A 335 -0.53 -49.42 20.63
CA ASN A 335 0.16 -50.21 21.67
C ASN A 335 -0.57 -51.53 21.95
#